data_AF-A0A7C6NG34-F1
#
_entry.id   AF-A0A7C6NG34-F1
#
_cell.length_a   1.000
_cell.length_b   1.000
_cell.length_c   1.000
_cell.angle_alpha   90.00
_cell.angle_beta   90.00
_cell.angle_gamma   90.00
#
_symmetry.space_group_name_H-M   'P 1'
#
loop_
_entity.id
_entity.type
_entity.pdbx_description
1 polymer ?
#
loop_
_entity_poly.entity_id
_entity_poly.type
_entity_poly.pdbx_seq_one_letter_code
_entity_poly.pdbx_strand_id
1 'polypeptide(L)'
;MIKGLIGGTGCRSLFEDERQEVQVATPYGTVTLYEVREGGYLLLRHGEDHSLPPHKINYRANIWALHEVGVESLLAIYAVGSISDHLKVGEATLVEQFIDFSGGGRPSTFFDDEAKHITLDVPYSRPYNKALLAKAKEEGIHLKEGGVYLCTNGPRLETPAEIEMFRRLGGDYVGMTGATETILANELSIPFSAIAYSINWAAGVKKELTFLPKEEREPLIKSLAHLFVVTEFMACS
;
A
#
# COMPACT_ATOMS: atom_id res chain seq x y z
N MET A 1 -2.83 -3.66 -20.31
CA MET A 1 -2.19 -4.37 -19.18
C MET A 1 -3.20 -4.53 -18.08
N ILE A 2 -3.20 -5.66 -17.37
CA ILE A 2 -4.09 -5.85 -16.22
C ILE A 2 -3.48 -5.15 -15.00
N LYS A 3 -4.20 -4.19 -14.42
CA LYS A 3 -3.74 -3.44 -13.23
C LYS A 3 -4.32 -4.06 -11.95
N GLY A 4 -3.59 -4.00 -10.84
CA GLY A 4 -4.10 -4.37 -9.52
C GLY A 4 -4.04 -3.23 -8.51
N LEU A 5 -5.09 -3.06 -7.71
CA LEU A 5 -5.20 -2.08 -6.64
C LEU A 5 -5.28 -2.80 -5.29
N ILE A 6 -4.37 -2.49 -4.37
CA ILE A 6 -4.38 -3.00 -3.00
C ILE A 6 -4.84 -1.89 -2.06
N GLY A 7 -6.00 -2.08 -1.43
CA GLY A 7 -6.67 -1.02 -0.68
C GLY A 7 -7.41 -1.48 0.57
N GLY A 8 -7.97 -0.50 1.28
CA GLY A 8 -8.93 -0.68 2.37
C GLY A 8 -10.36 -0.36 1.94
N THR A 9 -11.27 -0.25 2.90
CA THR A 9 -12.71 -0.01 2.66
C THR A 9 -13.00 1.29 1.91
N GLY A 10 -12.16 2.33 2.02
CA GLY A 10 -12.33 3.55 1.22
C GLY A 10 -12.17 3.31 -0.29
N CYS A 11 -11.32 2.36 -0.71
CA CYS A 11 -11.16 2.00 -2.12
C CYS A 11 -12.38 1.24 -2.66
N ARG A 12 -13.05 0.45 -1.81
CA ARG A 12 -14.29 -0.27 -2.18
C ARG A 12 -15.35 0.68 -2.71
N SER A 13 -15.55 1.81 -2.04
CA SER A 13 -16.59 2.79 -2.40
C SER A 13 -16.42 3.42 -3.79
N LEU A 14 -15.26 3.27 -4.43
CA LEU A 14 -15.03 3.70 -5.81
C LEU A 14 -15.62 2.71 -6.83
N PHE A 15 -15.79 1.44 -6.45
CA PHE A 15 -16.17 0.33 -7.34
C PHE A 15 -17.43 -0.41 -6.87
N GLU A 16 -18.23 0.19 -5.98
CA GLU A 16 -19.36 -0.50 -5.33
C GLU A 16 -20.37 -1.08 -6.31
N ASP A 17 -20.67 -0.35 -7.39
CA ASP A 17 -21.66 -0.73 -8.40
C ASP A 17 -21.09 -1.57 -9.56
N GLU A 18 -19.77 -1.77 -9.60
CA GLU A 18 -19.06 -2.22 -10.80
C GLU A 18 -17.93 -3.22 -10.49
N ARG A 19 -18.18 -4.10 -9.52
CA ARG A 19 -17.23 -5.16 -9.16
C ARG A 19 -17.83 -6.57 -9.24
N GLN A 20 -17.05 -7.49 -9.79
CA GLN A 20 -17.37 -8.91 -9.78
C GLN A 20 -16.40 -9.65 -8.84
N GLU A 21 -16.97 -10.45 -7.94
CA GLU A 21 -16.16 -11.29 -7.04
C GLU A 21 -15.51 -12.44 -7.83
N VAL A 22 -14.21 -12.63 -7.61
CA VAL A 22 -13.42 -13.72 -8.19
C VAL A 22 -12.66 -14.43 -7.07
N GLN A 23 -12.90 -15.73 -6.92
CA GLN A 23 -12.19 -16.58 -5.97
C GLN A 23 -10.94 -17.18 -6.65
N VAL A 24 -9.76 -16.86 -6.13
CA VAL A 24 -8.48 -17.30 -6.68
C VAL A 24 -7.80 -18.25 -5.70
N ALA A 25 -7.59 -19.50 -6.12
CA ALA A 25 -6.82 -20.47 -5.34
C ALA A 25 -5.32 -20.20 -5.54
N THR A 26 -4.56 -20.14 -4.45
CA THR A 26 -3.10 -19.99 -4.47
C THR A 26 -2.45 -21.11 -3.66
N PRO A 27 -1.13 -21.35 -3.81
CA PRO A 27 -0.38 -22.25 -2.93
C PRO A 27 -0.45 -21.88 -1.45
N TYR A 28 -0.83 -20.64 -1.13
CA TYR A 28 -0.87 -20.09 0.23
C TYR A 28 -2.28 -19.94 0.80
N GLY A 29 -3.31 -20.34 0.05
CA GLY A 29 -4.72 -20.21 0.42
C GLY A 29 -5.57 -19.51 -0.64
N THR A 30 -6.89 -19.52 -0.45
CA THR A 30 -7.84 -18.87 -1.36
C THR A 30 -7.98 -17.39 -1.02
N VAL A 31 -8.01 -16.53 -2.04
CA VAL A 31 -8.19 -15.09 -1.91
C VAL A 31 -9.37 -14.63 -2.76
N THR A 32 -10.19 -13.76 -2.19
CA THR A 32 -11.21 -13.02 -2.92
C THR A 32 -10.58 -11.78 -3.58
N LEU A 33 -10.62 -11.73 -4.90
CA LEU A 33 -10.38 -10.52 -5.69
C LEU A 33 -11.70 -9.95 -6.19
N TYR A 34 -11.68 -8.68 -6.54
CA TYR A 34 -12.79 -7.99 -7.17
C TYR A 34 -12.34 -7.49 -8.53
N GLU A 35 -12.81 -8.09 -9.61
CA GLU A 35 -12.62 -7.53 -10.94
C GLU A 35 -13.38 -6.21 -11.03
N VAL A 36 -12.72 -5.14 -11.45
CA VAL A 36 -13.31 -3.80 -11.56
C VAL A 36 -13.39 -3.36 -13.02
N ARG A 37 -14.34 -2.47 -13.32
CA ARG A 37 -14.49 -1.87 -14.65
C ARG A 37 -13.15 -1.31 -15.15
N GLU A 38 -12.90 -1.44 -16.45
CA GLU A 38 -11.63 -1.10 -17.13
C GLU A 38 -10.51 -2.15 -17.06
N GLY A 39 -10.80 -3.37 -16.58
CA GLY A 39 -9.92 -4.54 -16.79
C GLY A 39 -8.80 -4.68 -15.76
N GLY A 40 -9.11 -4.44 -14.48
CA GLY A 40 -8.19 -4.60 -13.37
C GLY A 40 -8.80 -5.32 -12.16
N TYR A 41 -8.01 -5.52 -11.12
CA TYR A 41 -8.43 -6.22 -9.90
C TYR A 41 -8.21 -5.37 -8.65
N LEU A 42 -9.21 -5.31 -7.79
CA LEU A 42 -9.13 -4.76 -6.44
C LEU A 42 -8.94 -5.89 -5.42
N LEU A 43 -7.95 -5.73 -4.54
CA LEU A 43 -7.74 -6.57 -3.36
C LEU A 43 -7.97 -5.73 -2.09
N LEU A 44 -8.92 -6.17 -1.26
CA LEU A 44 -9.17 -5.59 0.05
C LEU A 44 -8.32 -6.30 1.11
N ARG A 45 -7.18 -5.71 1.47
CA ARG A 45 -6.14 -6.40 2.27
C ARG A 45 -6.60 -6.88 3.65
N HIS A 46 -7.62 -6.24 4.22
CA HIS A 46 -8.20 -6.57 5.53
C HIS A 46 -9.47 -7.43 5.45
N GLY A 47 -9.79 -7.94 4.26
CA GLY A 47 -11.08 -8.56 3.95
C GLY A 47 -12.20 -7.53 3.77
N GLU A 48 -13.37 -8.02 3.35
CA GLU A 48 -14.54 -7.21 3.01
C GLU A 48 -15.04 -6.36 4.21
N ASP A 49 -15.00 -6.94 5.42
CA ASP A 49 -15.47 -6.31 6.66
C ASP A 49 -14.36 -5.59 7.45
N HIS A 50 -13.15 -5.47 6.87
CA HIS A 50 -11.98 -4.86 7.53
C HIS A 50 -11.61 -5.50 8.88
N SER A 51 -11.90 -6.80 9.04
CA SER A 51 -11.78 -7.51 10.32
C SER A 51 -10.40 -8.12 10.57
N LEU A 52 -9.59 -8.30 9.52
CA LEU A 52 -8.26 -8.90 9.64
C LEU A 52 -7.22 -7.89 10.11
N PRO A 53 -6.57 -8.07 11.27
CA PRO A 53 -5.50 -7.18 11.70
C PRO A 53 -4.25 -7.36 10.82
N PRO A 54 -3.40 -6.32 10.65
CA PRO A 54 -2.25 -6.36 9.74
C PRO A 54 -1.35 -7.60 9.88
N HIS A 55 -0.97 -7.97 11.10
CA HIS A 55 -0.11 -9.13 11.39
C HIS A 55 -0.75 -10.51 11.09
N LYS A 56 -2.03 -10.57 10.74
CA LYS A 56 -2.74 -11.80 10.35
C LYS A 56 -3.08 -11.87 8.86
N ILE A 57 -2.78 -10.82 8.10
CA ILE A 57 -3.01 -10.80 6.66
C ILE A 57 -2.12 -11.87 6.00
N ASN A 58 -2.70 -12.66 5.10
CA ASN A 58 -1.95 -13.62 4.30
C ASN A 58 -1.39 -12.92 3.05
N TYR A 59 -0.33 -12.15 3.24
CA TYR A 59 0.29 -11.35 2.17
C TYR A 59 0.76 -12.20 0.98
N ARG A 60 1.26 -13.41 1.25
CA ARG A 60 1.67 -14.36 0.20
C ARG A 60 0.51 -14.75 -0.69
N ALA A 61 -0.61 -15.17 -0.10
CA ALA A 61 -1.80 -15.50 -0.87
C ALA A 61 -2.31 -14.29 -1.66
N ASN A 62 -2.33 -13.09 -1.04
CA ASN A 62 -2.82 -11.88 -1.70
C ASN A 62 -2.01 -11.50 -2.95
N ILE A 63 -0.68 -11.42 -2.83
CA ILE A 63 0.19 -11.04 -3.95
C ILE A 63 0.23 -12.15 -5.00
N TRP A 64 0.24 -13.42 -4.58
CA TRP A 64 0.17 -14.55 -5.50
C TRP A 64 -1.14 -14.58 -6.29
N ALA A 65 -2.29 -14.29 -5.66
CA ALA A 65 -3.58 -14.26 -6.35
C ALA A 65 -3.61 -13.19 -7.45
N LEU A 66 -3.03 -12.02 -7.20
CA LEU A 66 -2.91 -10.95 -8.19
C LEU A 66 -2.00 -11.37 -9.36
N HIS A 67 -0.90 -12.06 -9.06
CA HIS A 67 -0.03 -12.67 -10.08
C HIS A 67 -0.77 -13.72 -10.93
N GLU A 68 -1.51 -14.64 -10.30
CA GLU A 68 -2.26 -15.72 -10.99
C GLU A 68 -3.29 -15.20 -11.99
N VAL A 69 -3.97 -14.09 -11.67
CA VAL A 69 -4.93 -13.46 -12.59
C VAL A 69 -4.28 -12.55 -13.64
N GLY A 70 -2.94 -12.54 -13.69
CA GLY A 70 -2.16 -11.86 -14.71
C GLY A 70 -1.97 -10.36 -14.50
N VAL A 71 -2.03 -9.86 -13.24
CA VAL A 71 -1.73 -8.45 -12.96
C VAL A 71 -0.28 -8.12 -13.33
N GLU A 72 -0.11 -7.07 -14.13
CA GLU A 72 1.18 -6.61 -14.67
C GLU A 72 1.70 -5.33 -13.98
N SER A 73 0.89 -4.69 -13.12
CA SER A 73 1.32 -3.56 -12.29
C SER A 73 0.42 -3.39 -11.07
N LEU A 74 1.02 -3.08 -9.92
CA LEU A 74 0.33 -2.97 -8.64
C LEU A 74 0.45 -1.57 -8.06
N LEU A 75 -0.68 -0.98 -7.69
CA LEU A 75 -0.75 0.21 -6.85
C LEU A 75 -1.32 -0.17 -5.49
N ALA A 76 -0.63 0.19 -4.41
CA ALA A 76 -1.13 0.06 -3.06
C ALA A 76 -1.40 1.42 -2.41
N ILE A 77 -2.47 1.51 -1.62
CA ILE A 77 -2.80 2.72 -0.85
C ILE A 77 -2.75 2.42 0.65
N TYR A 78 -1.96 3.20 1.39
CA TYR A 78 -1.68 3.01 2.82
C TYR A 78 -2.10 4.20 3.67
N ALA A 79 -2.91 3.93 4.69
CA ALA A 79 -3.14 4.88 5.76
C ALA A 79 -1.93 4.86 6.70
N VAL A 80 -1.37 6.03 7.02
CA VAL A 80 -0.16 6.15 7.84
C VAL A 80 -0.27 7.22 8.91
N GLY A 81 0.57 7.11 9.94
CA GLY A 81 0.84 8.18 10.90
C GLY A 81 2.09 8.97 10.51
N SER A 82 2.01 10.29 10.46
CA SER A 82 3.14 11.16 10.11
C SER A 82 4.17 11.27 11.24
N ILE A 83 5.43 11.00 10.93
CA ILE A 83 6.56 11.18 11.85
C ILE A 83 7.24 12.54 11.60
N SER A 84 7.40 12.92 10.32
CA SER A 84 8.07 14.15 9.89
C SER A 84 7.12 15.10 9.15
N ASP A 85 7.57 16.33 8.90
CA ASP A 85 6.81 17.33 8.12
C ASP A 85 6.79 17.03 6.60
N HIS A 86 7.47 15.97 6.14
CA HIS A 86 7.43 15.52 4.74
C HIS A 86 6.00 15.22 4.29
N LEU A 87 5.23 14.55 5.15
CA LEU A 87 3.83 14.20 4.93
C LEU A 87 3.00 14.71 6.11
N LYS A 88 2.18 15.74 5.92
CA LYS A 88 1.26 16.23 6.96
C LYS A 88 -0.06 15.48 6.91
N VAL A 89 -0.81 15.54 8.01
CA VAL A 89 -2.16 14.95 8.09
C VAL A 89 -3.07 15.53 7.00
N GLY A 90 -3.76 14.67 6.26
CA GLY A 90 -4.60 15.05 5.12
C GLY A 90 -3.87 15.15 3.79
N GLU A 91 -2.54 14.97 3.77
CA GLU A 91 -1.75 14.91 2.53
C GLU A 91 -1.48 13.47 2.10
N ALA A 92 -1.02 13.31 0.85
CA ALA A 92 -0.58 12.04 0.28
C ALA A 92 0.78 12.16 -0.42
N THR A 93 1.55 11.08 -0.43
CA THR A 93 2.84 10.97 -1.11
C THR A 93 3.00 9.59 -1.75
N LEU A 94 3.74 9.51 -2.85
CA LEU A 94 4.29 8.24 -3.30
C LEU A 94 5.42 7.81 -2.36
N VAL A 95 5.46 6.53 -2.04
CA VAL A 95 6.52 5.93 -1.22
C VAL A 95 7.78 5.70 -2.07
N GLU A 96 8.94 6.02 -1.51
CA GLU A 96 10.23 5.86 -2.20
C GLU A 96 11.09 4.76 -1.60
N GLN A 97 11.09 4.64 -0.27
CA GLN A 97 11.83 3.63 0.47
C GLN A 97 11.02 3.13 1.66
N PHE A 98 11.42 2.01 2.23
CA PHE A 98 10.83 1.52 3.47
C PHE A 98 11.88 1.01 4.46
N ILE A 99 11.53 1.00 5.74
CA ILE A 99 12.27 0.33 6.81
C ILE A 99 11.32 -0.67 7.44
N ASP A 100 11.70 -1.96 7.48
CA ASP A 100 10.85 -3.03 7.99
C ASP A 100 11.15 -3.38 9.46
N PHE A 101 10.24 -3.00 10.35
CA PHE A 101 10.18 -3.35 11.77
C PHE A 101 9.03 -4.31 12.09
N SER A 102 8.49 -5.03 11.09
CA SER A 102 7.43 -6.01 11.32
C SER A 102 7.91 -7.28 12.06
N GLY A 103 9.22 -7.45 12.22
CA GLY A 103 9.80 -8.40 13.17
C GLY A 103 9.71 -9.87 12.76
N GLY A 104 9.46 -10.17 11.47
CA GLY A 104 9.52 -11.53 10.91
C GLY A 104 8.40 -12.48 11.37
N GLY A 105 7.43 -12.02 12.14
CA GLY A 105 6.32 -12.85 12.62
C GLY A 105 5.29 -13.22 11.54
N ARG A 106 5.43 -12.68 10.33
CA ARG A 106 4.59 -12.95 9.16
C ARG A 106 5.46 -13.44 8.00
N PRO A 107 5.00 -14.44 7.21
CA PRO A 107 5.73 -14.88 6.03
C PRO A 107 5.94 -13.72 5.05
N SER A 108 7.19 -13.48 4.65
CA SER A 108 7.60 -12.35 3.81
C SER A 108 8.40 -12.74 2.58
N THR A 109 8.42 -14.02 2.22
CA THR A 109 9.05 -14.53 0.99
C THR A 109 8.27 -15.70 0.41
N PHE A 110 8.38 -15.90 -0.90
CA PHE A 110 7.96 -17.08 -1.65
C PHE A 110 9.08 -18.14 -1.76
N PHE A 111 10.32 -17.80 -1.40
CA PHE A 111 11.49 -18.65 -1.58
C PHE A 111 11.91 -19.32 -0.26
N ASP A 112 11.00 -20.10 0.34
CA ASP A 112 11.28 -20.82 1.59
C ASP A 112 12.25 -22.01 1.38
N ASP A 113 12.21 -22.63 0.20
CA ASP A 113 12.95 -23.86 -0.13
C ASP A 113 14.16 -23.64 -1.07
N GLU A 114 14.43 -22.39 -1.48
CA GLU A 114 15.55 -22.04 -2.35
C GLU A 114 16.23 -20.72 -1.95
N ALA A 115 17.55 -20.65 -2.13
CA ALA A 115 18.32 -19.44 -1.87
C ALA A 115 18.22 -18.46 -3.05
N LYS A 116 17.14 -17.67 -3.08
CA LYS A 116 16.96 -16.57 -4.03
C LYS A 116 17.00 -15.22 -3.32
N HIS A 117 17.87 -14.33 -3.82
CA HIS A 117 18.07 -12.99 -3.26
C HIS A 117 17.70 -11.94 -4.30
N ILE A 118 16.59 -11.24 -4.09
CA ILE A 118 16.17 -10.12 -4.94
C ILE A 118 16.81 -8.81 -4.47
N THR A 119 16.94 -7.84 -5.38
CA THR A 119 17.34 -6.47 -5.02
C THR A 119 16.11 -5.65 -4.67
N LEU A 120 16.26 -4.77 -3.67
CA LEU A 120 15.26 -3.78 -3.26
C LEU A 120 15.91 -2.40 -3.13
N ASP A 121 16.94 -2.14 -3.93
CA ASP A 121 17.57 -0.82 -4.07
C ASP A 121 16.57 0.23 -4.59
N VAL A 122 15.66 -0.22 -5.48
CA VAL A 122 14.53 0.57 -5.98
C VAL A 122 13.25 -0.25 -5.80
N PRO A 123 12.66 -0.27 -4.59
CA PRO A 123 11.55 -1.17 -4.26
C PRO A 123 10.23 -0.76 -4.90
N TYR A 124 10.13 0.50 -5.37
CA TYR A 124 8.97 1.04 -6.06
C TYR A 124 9.34 1.45 -7.50
N SER A 125 8.48 1.09 -8.45
CA SER A 125 8.68 1.32 -9.89
C SER A 125 8.76 2.81 -10.21
N ARG A 126 9.96 3.31 -10.53
CA ARG A 126 10.17 4.71 -10.96
C ARG A 126 9.33 5.09 -12.19
N PRO A 127 9.23 4.26 -13.24
CA PRO A 127 8.35 4.55 -14.37
C PRO A 127 6.89 4.70 -13.96
N TYR A 128 6.40 3.83 -13.07
CA TYR A 128 5.01 3.88 -12.63
C TYR A 128 4.75 5.09 -11.70
N ASN A 129 5.66 5.37 -10.76
CA ASN A 129 5.61 6.58 -9.93
C ASN A 129 5.57 7.85 -10.78
N LYS A 130 6.38 7.93 -11.85
CA LYS A 130 6.37 9.08 -12.77
C LYS A 130 5.02 9.24 -13.48
N ALA A 131 4.42 8.14 -13.93
CA ALA A 131 3.08 8.16 -14.55
C ALA A 131 2.01 8.64 -13.57
N LEU A 132 2.04 8.14 -12.32
CA LEU A 132 1.12 8.54 -11.25
C LEU A 132 1.25 10.03 -10.90
N LEU A 133 2.47 10.58 -10.80
CA LEU A 133 2.69 12.00 -10.54
C LEU A 133 2.20 12.89 -11.68
N ALA A 134 2.49 12.49 -12.93
CA ALA A 134 2.00 13.21 -14.10
C ALA A 134 0.46 13.22 -14.11
N LYS A 135 -0.16 12.07 -13.85
CA LYS A 135 -1.61 11.95 -13.85
C LYS A 135 -2.26 12.69 -12.69
N ALA A 136 -1.69 12.63 -11.48
CA ALA A 136 -2.16 13.41 -10.34
C ALA A 136 -2.16 14.92 -10.63
N LYS A 137 -1.12 15.43 -11.32
CA LYS A 137 -1.06 16.83 -11.73
C LYS A 137 -2.17 17.20 -12.72
N GLU A 138 -2.48 16.33 -13.69
CA GLU A 138 -3.57 16.55 -14.66
C GLU A 138 -4.94 16.59 -13.98
N GLU A 139 -5.19 15.68 -13.04
CA GLU A 139 -6.46 15.56 -12.31
C GLU A 139 -6.60 16.58 -11.15
N GLY A 140 -5.58 17.42 -10.91
CA GLY A 140 -5.58 18.37 -9.80
C GLY A 140 -5.46 17.71 -8.41
N ILE A 141 -4.94 16.48 -8.35
CA ILE A 141 -4.76 15.71 -7.13
C ILE A 141 -3.40 16.06 -6.51
N HIS A 142 -3.40 16.52 -5.26
CA HIS A 142 -2.16 16.82 -4.55
C HIS A 142 -1.48 15.51 -4.12
N LEU A 143 -0.46 15.12 -4.87
CA LEU A 143 0.37 13.94 -4.60
C LEU A 143 1.84 14.35 -4.54
N LYS A 144 2.46 14.19 -3.36
CA LYS A 144 3.89 14.39 -3.19
C LYS A 144 4.68 13.19 -3.72
N GLU A 145 5.99 13.38 -3.84
CA GLU A 145 6.93 12.33 -4.17
C GLU A 145 7.88 12.13 -2.99
N GLY A 146 8.16 10.88 -2.66
CA GLY A 146 9.25 10.53 -1.78
C GLY A 146 8.87 10.09 -0.37
N GLY A 147 9.92 9.87 0.41
CA GLY A 147 9.85 9.60 1.83
C GLY A 147 9.94 8.12 2.17
N VAL A 148 10.25 7.87 3.44
CA VAL A 148 10.57 6.55 3.98
C VAL A 148 9.42 6.03 4.83
N TYR A 149 8.77 4.97 4.34
CA TYR A 149 7.74 4.24 5.07
C TYR A 149 8.37 3.36 6.15
N LEU A 150 8.07 3.60 7.42
CA LEU A 150 8.43 2.66 8.47
C LEU A 150 7.28 1.67 8.71
N CYS A 151 7.56 0.38 8.54
CA CYS A 151 6.57 -0.66 8.72
C CYS A 151 6.70 -1.31 10.10
N THR A 152 5.70 -1.16 10.96
CA THR A 152 5.60 -1.92 12.22
C THR A 152 4.71 -3.15 12.05
N ASN A 153 4.64 -4.02 13.07
CA ASN A 153 3.81 -5.23 13.02
C ASN A 153 2.33 -4.96 13.39
N GLY A 154 2.07 -3.98 14.25
CA GLY A 154 0.75 -3.82 14.88
C GLY A 154 0.37 -4.96 15.83
N PRO A 155 -0.91 -5.06 16.26
CA PRO A 155 -2.01 -4.15 15.96
C PRO A 155 -2.03 -2.90 16.85
N ARG A 156 -1.20 -2.85 17.90
CA ARG A 156 -1.06 -1.62 18.69
C ARG A 156 -0.42 -0.53 17.85
N LEU A 157 -0.75 0.72 18.16
CA LEU A 157 0.05 1.86 17.72
C LEU A 157 1.37 1.92 18.48
N GLU A 158 2.28 2.73 17.95
CA GLU A 158 3.61 2.95 18.49
C GLU A 158 3.57 3.84 19.74
N THR A 159 4.55 3.65 20.62
CA THR A 159 4.81 4.58 21.73
C THR A 159 5.57 5.82 21.23
N PRO A 160 5.51 6.96 21.93
CA PRO A 160 6.32 8.13 21.58
C PRO A 160 7.83 7.86 21.49
N ALA A 161 8.34 6.95 22.34
CA ALA A 161 9.76 6.57 22.31
C ALA A 161 10.13 5.79 21.05
N GLU A 162 9.24 4.89 20.59
CA GLU A 162 9.42 4.18 19.32
C GLU A 162 9.34 5.16 18.14
N ILE A 163 8.41 6.10 18.14
CA ILE A 163 8.31 7.13 17.09
C ILE A 163 9.58 8.00 17.03
N GLU A 164 10.13 8.41 18.17
CA GLU A 164 11.38 9.16 18.20
C GLU A 164 12.58 8.32 17.69
N MET A 165 12.62 7.02 17.99
CA MET A 165 13.59 6.11 17.41
C MET A 165 13.43 6.04 15.88
N PHE A 166 12.21 5.84 15.40
CA PHE A 166 11.88 5.75 13.98
C PHE A 166 12.24 7.03 13.21
N ARG A 167 11.99 8.20 13.81
CA ARG A 167 12.42 9.49 13.26
C ARG A 167 13.95 9.55 13.10
N ARG A 168 14.71 9.06 14.09
CA ARG A 168 16.19 9.02 14.04
C ARG A 168 16.73 8.03 13.02
N LEU A 169 15.99 6.96 12.74
CA LEU A 169 16.31 6.00 11.68
C LEU A 169 15.93 6.52 10.28
N GLY A 170 15.31 7.70 10.20
CA GLY A 170 14.94 8.34 8.94
C GLY A 170 13.54 8.00 8.43
N GLY A 171 12.67 7.41 9.27
CA GLY A 171 11.26 7.20 8.91
C GLY A 171 10.48 8.52 8.86
N ASP A 172 9.74 8.74 7.77
CA ASP A 172 8.90 9.93 7.57
C ASP A 172 7.46 9.71 8.01
N TYR A 173 6.99 8.48 7.89
CA TYR A 173 5.65 8.06 8.26
C TYR A 173 5.64 6.57 8.61
N VAL A 174 4.71 6.17 9.47
CA VAL A 174 4.60 4.80 9.98
C VAL A 174 3.28 4.16 9.59
N GLY A 175 3.34 2.89 9.22
CA GLY A 175 2.15 2.05 9.03
C GLY A 175 2.49 0.57 9.26
N MET A 176 1.55 -0.32 8.94
CA MET A 176 1.67 -1.74 9.36
C MET A 176 1.69 -2.75 8.21
N THR A 177 1.52 -2.32 6.96
CA THR A 177 1.21 -3.23 5.84
C THR A 177 2.18 -3.18 4.67
N GLY A 178 2.87 -2.06 4.46
CA GLY A 178 3.51 -1.79 3.17
C GLY A 178 4.74 -2.63 2.84
N ALA A 179 5.62 -2.89 3.81
CA ALA A 179 6.91 -3.54 3.53
C ALA A 179 6.73 -4.95 2.92
N THR A 180 5.91 -5.80 3.54
CA THR A 180 5.75 -7.19 3.09
C THR A 180 5.02 -7.29 1.75
N GLU A 181 4.03 -6.44 1.48
CA GLU A 181 3.40 -6.35 0.15
C GLU A 181 4.44 -5.95 -0.92
N THR A 182 5.29 -4.97 -0.61
CA THR A 182 6.33 -4.48 -1.51
C THR A 182 7.37 -5.57 -1.82
N ILE A 183 7.86 -6.27 -0.79
CA ILE A 183 8.85 -7.36 -0.94
C ILE A 183 8.30 -8.45 -1.87
N LEU A 184 7.11 -8.98 -1.55
CA LEU A 184 6.51 -10.08 -2.30
C LEU A 184 6.18 -9.70 -3.75
N ALA A 185 5.73 -8.46 -4.01
CA ALA A 185 5.49 -8.00 -5.38
C ALA A 185 6.79 -7.98 -6.21
N ASN A 186 7.90 -7.53 -5.61
CA ASN A 186 9.22 -7.53 -6.26
C ASN A 186 9.76 -8.96 -6.48
N GLU A 187 9.48 -9.91 -5.58
CA GLU A 187 9.86 -11.32 -5.78
C GLU A 187 9.23 -11.95 -7.02
N LEU A 188 8.02 -11.50 -7.39
CA LEU A 188 7.31 -11.88 -8.62
C LEU A 188 7.59 -10.92 -9.79
N SER A 189 8.51 -9.98 -9.64
CA SER A 189 8.88 -8.98 -10.66
C SER A 189 7.69 -8.14 -11.16
N ILE A 190 6.69 -7.91 -10.30
CA ILE A 190 5.54 -7.07 -10.65
C ILE A 190 5.89 -5.61 -10.34
N PRO A 191 5.87 -4.68 -11.32
CA PRO A 191 6.02 -3.26 -11.07
C PRO A 191 5.07 -2.77 -9.96
N PHE A 192 5.65 -2.32 -8.85
CA PHE A 192 4.90 -1.95 -7.65
C PHE A 192 5.05 -0.46 -7.35
N SER A 193 3.95 0.23 -7.07
CA SER A 193 3.93 1.60 -6.55
C SER A 193 3.04 1.66 -5.33
N ALA A 194 3.34 2.59 -4.42
CA ALA A 194 2.55 2.79 -3.23
C ALA A 194 2.29 4.27 -2.97
N ILE A 195 1.07 4.59 -2.55
CA ILE A 195 0.69 5.91 -2.05
C ILE A 195 0.45 5.79 -0.54
N ALA A 196 1.14 6.60 0.24
CA ALA A 196 0.87 6.79 1.65
C ALA A 196 0.05 8.07 1.85
N TYR A 197 -1.04 7.99 2.61
CA TYR A 197 -1.84 9.15 3.01
C TYR A 197 -1.94 9.23 4.53
N SER A 198 -1.69 10.43 5.07
CA SER A 198 -1.62 10.60 6.52
C SER A 198 -3.00 10.81 7.13
N ILE A 199 -3.34 9.94 8.08
CA ILE A 199 -4.59 10.05 8.85
C ILE A 199 -4.37 10.60 10.26
N ASN A 200 -3.13 10.72 10.73
CA ASN A 200 -2.82 11.25 12.06
C ASN A 200 -1.34 11.64 12.15
N TRP A 201 -1.01 12.49 13.11
CA TRP A 201 0.38 12.59 13.57
C TRP A 201 0.72 11.37 14.40
N ALA A 202 1.92 10.82 14.22
CA ALA A 202 2.41 9.70 15.01
C ALA A 202 2.52 10.09 16.50
N ALA A 203 2.48 9.08 17.38
CA ALA A 203 2.47 9.28 18.82
C ALA A 203 3.65 10.17 19.28
N GLY A 204 3.37 11.19 20.09
CA GLY A 204 4.38 12.10 20.63
C GLY A 204 4.84 13.22 19.69
N VAL A 205 4.43 13.23 18.41
CA VAL A 205 4.78 14.33 17.48
C VAL A 205 3.96 15.60 17.75
N LYS A 206 2.67 15.44 18.05
CA LYS A 206 1.80 16.49 18.58
C LYS A 206 1.42 16.16 20.02
N LYS A 207 0.91 17.18 20.74
CA LYS A 207 0.52 17.05 22.15
C LYS A 207 -0.57 15.98 22.36
N GLU A 208 -1.49 15.87 21.41
CA GLU A 208 -2.60 14.93 21.44
C GLU A 208 -2.64 14.12 20.15
N LEU A 209 -2.97 12.83 20.27
CA LEU A 209 -3.17 11.95 19.13
C LEU A 209 -4.60 12.13 18.61
N THR A 210 -4.73 12.73 17.44
CA THR A 210 -6.00 12.93 16.75
C THR A 210 -5.96 12.29 15.38
N PHE A 211 -7.10 11.72 14.97
CA PHE A 211 -7.28 11.12 13.65
C PHE A 211 -8.09 12.05 12.77
N LEU A 212 -7.73 12.08 11.49
CA LEU A 212 -8.49 12.73 10.44
C LEU A 212 -9.90 12.13 10.42
N PRO A 213 -10.95 12.95 10.48
CA PRO A 213 -12.34 12.47 10.47
C PRO A 213 -12.65 11.62 9.24
N LYS A 214 -13.66 10.76 9.33
CA LYS A 214 -14.03 9.86 8.22
C LYS A 214 -14.46 10.66 6.99
N GLU A 215 -15.17 11.76 7.21
CA GLU A 215 -15.72 12.67 6.21
C GLU A 215 -14.63 13.36 5.39
N GLU A 216 -13.44 13.54 5.97
CA GLU A 216 -12.26 14.09 5.29
C GLU A 216 -11.39 12.99 4.66
N ARG A 217 -11.34 11.79 5.26
CA ARG A 217 -10.58 10.65 4.74
C ARG A 217 -11.18 10.04 3.48
N GLU A 218 -12.50 9.89 3.42
CA GLU A 218 -13.15 9.21 2.29
C GLU A 218 -12.94 9.91 0.95
N PRO A 219 -13.13 11.24 0.82
CA PRO A 219 -12.84 11.94 -0.44
C PRO A 219 -11.38 11.82 -0.86
N LEU A 220 -10.45 11.89 0.10
CA LEU A 220 -9.02 11.72 -0.16
C LEU A 220 -8.74 10.32 -0.71
N ILE A 221 -9.22 9.26 -0.06
CA ILE A 221 -8.99 7.87 -0.53
C ILE A 221 -9.60 7.66 -1.92
N LYS A 222 -10.81 8.17 -2.17
CA LYS A 222 -11.46 8.09 -3.50
C LYS A 222 -10.63 8.78 -4.57
N SER A 223 -10.12 9.98 -4.28
CA SER A 223 -9.24 10.72 -5.19
C SER A 223 -7.93 9.96 -5.48
N LEU A 224 -7.32 9.34 -4.47
CA LEU A 224 -6.10 8.54 -4.68
C LEU A 224 -6.38 7.25 -5.44
N ALA A 225 -7.50 6.58 -5.16
CA ALA A 225 -7.93 5.39 -5.89
C ALA A 225 -8.34 5.72 -7.33
N HIS A 226 -8.82 6.93 -7.63
CA HIS A 226 -9.07 7.39 -9.00
C HIS A 226 -7.81 7.34 -9.86
N LEU A 227 -6.62 7.60 -9.29
CA LEU A 227 -5.35 7.47 -10.02
C LEU A 227 -5.11 6.05 -10.55
N PHE A 228 -5.61 5.01 -9.88
CA PHE A 228 -5.55 3.65 -10.40
C PHE A 228 -6.32 3.52 -11.72
N VAL A 229 -7.49 4.13 -11.79
CA VAL A 229 -8.41 4.11 -12.94
C VAL A 229 -7.76 4.85 -14.10
N VAL A 230 -7.43 6.13 -13.89
CA VAL A 230 -7.06 7.03 -14.99
C VAL A 230 -5.59 7.01 -15.38
N THR A 231 -4.71 6.33 -14.63
CA THR A 231 -3.30 6.21 -15.01
C THR A 231 -3.12 5.03 -15.95
N GLU A 232 -2.67 5.32 -17.17
CA GLU A 232 -2.14 4.34 -18.09
C GLU A 232 -0.65 4.14 -17.81
N PHE A 233 -0.26 2.89 -17.58
CA PHE A 233 1.13 2.50 -17.40
C PHE A 233 1.43 1.36 -18.36
N MET A 234 2.54 1.48 -19.09
CA MET A 234 3.12 0.41 -19.89
C MET A 234 4.47 0.09 -19.29
N ALA A 235 4.65 -1.14 -18.80
CA ALA A 235 5.97 -1.58 -18.38
C ALA A 235 6.89 -1.56 -19.62
N CYS A 236 8.04 -0.89 -19.53
CA CYS A 236 9.05 -1.01 -20.56
C CYS A 236 9.57 -2.45 -20.56
N SER A 237 9.44 -3.14 -21.70
CA SER A 237 10.05 -4.43 -21.99
C SER A 237 11.57 -4.39 -21.91
#